data_AF-A0A2G9C2F9-F1
#
_entry.id   AF-A0A2G9C2F9-F1
#
_cell.length_a   1.000
_cell.length_b   1.000
_cell.length_c   1.000
_cell.angle_alpha   90.00
_cell.angle_beta   90.00
_cell.angle_gamma   90.00
#
_symmetry.space_group_name_H-M   'P 1'
#
loop_
_entity.id
_entity.type
_entity.pdbx_description
1 polymer ?
#
loop_
_entity_poly.entity_id
_entity_poly.type
_entity_poly.pdbx_seq_one_letter_code
_entity_poly.pdbx_strand_id
1 'polypeptide(L)'
;VWKYCLFGDWPEPALAVVDLAGETEFSAPAPDRLDNGTPMLAIRSRVRLPLAQRSPRRFQLRSRPDGAGSPKVLIRRLPTAAAQLLARETIDGQPTIVSEIHVHR
;
A
#
# COMPACT_ATOMS: atom_id res chain seq x y z
N VAL A 1 4.14 9.82 -3.66
CA VAL A 1 4.24 8.53 -2.92
C VAL A 1 3.00 7.72 -3.23
N TRP A 2 3.09 6.40 -3.38
CA TRP A 2 1.88 5.57 -3.49
C TRP A 2 1.50 5.07 -2.10
N LYS A 3 0.23 5.19 -1.73
CA LYS A 3 -0.31 4.75 -0.43
C LYS A 3 -1.42 3.75 -0.70
N TYR A 4 -1.22 2.52 -0.26
CA TYR A 4 -2.25 1.50 -0.23
C TYR A 4 -3.06 1.65 1.05
N CYS A 5 -4.34 1.98 0.88
CA CYS A 5 -5.32 2.12 1.94
C CYS A 5 -6.13 0.82 2.00
N LEU A 6 -5.82 -0.03 2.98
CA LEU A 6 -6.48 -1.31 3.18
C LEU A 6 -7.70 -1.12 4.08
N PHE A 7 -8.90 -1.36 3.53
CA PHE A 7 -10.17 -1.21 4.25
C PHE A 7 -10.69 -2.52 4.80
N GLY A 8 -11.44 -2.44 5.91
CA GLY A 8 -11.97 -3.60 6.61
C GLY A 8 -10.92 -4.31 7.47
N ASP A 9 -11.29 -5.46 8.01
CA ASP A 9 -10.42 -6.23 8.89
C ASP A 9 -9.43 -7.08 8.07
N TRP A 10 -8.14 -6.84 8.33
CA TRP A 10 -7.01 -7.61 7.81
C TRP A 10 -6.31 -8.34 8.96
N PRO A 11 -6.84 -9.50 9.41
CA PRO A 11 -6.35 -10.20 10.59
C PRO A 11 -5.00 -10.89 10.36
N GLU A 12 -4.52 -10.95 9.11
CA GLU A 12 -3.29 -11.65 8.80
C GLU A 12 -2.07 -10.97 9.40
N PRO A 13 -1.14 -11.73 10.02
CA PRO A 13 0.07 -11.17 10.59
C PRO A 13 1.03 -10.70 9.49
N ALA A 14 1.88 -9.73 9.85
CA ALA A 14 2.98 -9.24 9.02
C ALA A 14 2.56 -8.95 7.57
N LEU A 15 1.47 -8.21 7.39
CA LEU A 15 1.03 -7.73 6.07
C LEU A 15 2.15 -6.91 5.43
N ALA A 16 2.36 -7.13 4.13
CA ALA A 16 3.34 -6.40 3.37
C ALA A 16 2.92 -6.27 1.91
N VAL A 17 3.18 -5.09 1.35
CA VAL A 17 3.18 -4.90 -0.10
C VAL A 17 4.56 -5.28 -0.62
N VAL A 18 4.60 -6.19 -1.58
CA VAL A 18 5.84 -6.74 -2.16
C VAL A 18 5.92 -6.39 -3.64
N ASP A 19 7.03 -5.78 -4.04
CA ASP A 19 7.41 -5.68 -5.45
C ASP A 19 8.16 -6.92 -5.90
N LEU A 20 7.60 -7.63 -6.89
CA LEU A 20 8.24 -8.81 -7.46
C LEU A 20 9.47 -8.47 -8.31
N ALA A 21 9.56 -7.23 -8.82
CA ALA A 21 10.72 -6.76 -9.56
C ALA A 21 11.85 -6.29 -8.63
N GLY A 22 11.59 -6.11 -7.33
CA GLY A 22 12.59 -5.64 -6.36
C GLY A 22 13.05 -4.19 -6.58
N GLU A 23 12.28 -3.39 -7.32
CA GLU A 23 12.68 -2.02 -7.67
C GLU A 23 12.22 -0.98 -6.63
N THR A 24 11.26 -1.35 -5.77
CA THR A 24 10.78 -0.48 -4.69
C THR A 24 10.43 -1.27 -3.45
N GLU A 25 10.57 -0.60 -2.31
CA GLU A 25 10.15 -1.07 -1.01
C GLU A 25 8.92 -0.30 -0.51
N PHE A 26 8.25 -0.91 0.48
CA PHE A 26 7.10 -0.34 1.14
C PHE A 26 7.32 -0.27 2.66
N SER A 27 6.61 0.63 3.33
CA SER A 27 6.56 0.71 4.79
C SER A 27 5.90 -0.53 5.38
N ALA A 28 6.07 -0.73 6.69
CA ALA A 28 5.16 -1.60 7.42
C ALA A 28 3.73 -1.02 7.39
N PRO A 29 2.69 -1.85 7.59
CA PRO A 29 1.33 -1.38 7.81
C PRO A 29 1.27 -0.51 9.05
N ALA A 30 0.62 0.65 8.94
CA ALA A 30 0.35 1.54 10.06
C ALA A 30 -1.15 1.85 10.11
N PRO A 31 -1.78 1.90 11.30
CA PRO A 31 -3.14 2.39 11.44
C PRO A 31 -3.28 3.81 10.91
N ASP A 32 -4.34 4.07 10.15
CA ASP A 32 -4.65 5.38 9.57
C ASP A 32 -6.18 5.54 9.46
N ARG A 33 -6.65 6.71 9.05
CA ARG A 33 -8.08 6.99 8.84
C ARG A 33 -8.31 7.74 7.54
N LEU A 34 -9.45 7.49 6.91
CA LEU A 34 -9.97 8.37 5.88
C LEU A 34 -10.43 9.71 6.48
N ASP A 35 -10.63 10.70 5.60
CA ASP A 35 -11.20 12.01 5.96
C ASP A 35 -12.56 11.90 6.66
N ASN A 36 -13.34 10.86 6.37
CA ASN A 36 -14.62 10.58 7.01
C ASN A 36 -14.49 9.81 8.35
N GLY A 37 -13.28 9.57 8.84
CA GLY A 37 -12.98 8.89 10.10
C GLY A 37 -12.94 7.36 10.03
N THR A 38 -13.25 6.75 8.88
CA THR A 38 -13.22 5.28 8.71
C THR A 38 -11.81 4.75 8.94
N PRO A 39 -11.62 3.73 9.82
CA PRO A 39 -10.31 3.14 10.06
C PRO A 39 -9.80 2.35 8.86
N MET A 40 -8.48 2.39 8.66
CA MET A 40 -7.78 1.62 7.62
C MET A 40 -6.35 1.31 8.05
N LEU A 41 -5.69 0.41 7.32
CA LEU A 41 -4.23 0.28 7.36
C LEU A 41 -3.62 0.97 6.15
N ALA A 42 -2.60 1.78 6.38
CA ALA A 42 -1.83 2.45 5.34
C ALA A 42 -0.46 1.75 5.15
N ILE A 43 -0.14 1.43 3.90
CA ILE A 43 1.18 0.96 3.47
C ILE A 43 1.69 1.89 2.37
N ARG A 44 2.85 2.53 2.57
CA ARG A 44 3.38 3.58 1.68
C ARG A 44 4.62 3.09 0.94
N SER A 45 4.78 3.48 -0.33
CA SER A 45 6.04 3.29 -1.04
C SER A 45 7.13 4.15 -0.38
N ARG A 46 8.32 3.57 -0.18
CA ARG A 46 9.46 4.32 0.42
C ARG A 46 10.07 5.34 -0.54
N VAL A 47 9.81 5.18 -1.83
CA VAL A 47 10.24 6.12 -2.87
C VAL A 47 9.04 6.70 -3.62
N ARG A 48 9.25 7.81 -4.32
CA ARG A 48 8.25 8.36 -5.24
C ARG A 48 8.16 7.46 -6.47
N LEU A 49 6.95 6.96 -6.75
CA LEU A 49 6.66 6.16 -7.93
C LEU A 49 5.95 7.03 -8.99
N PRO A 50 6.36 6.94 -10.26
CA PRO A 50 5.74 7.71 -11.33
C PRO A 50 4.30 7.24 -11.57
N LEU A 51 3.41 8.19 -11.86
CA LEU A 51 2.07 7.88 -12.34
C LEU A 51 2.13 7.53 -13.81
N ALA A 52 1.44 6.46 -14.19
CA ALA A 52 1.32 6.03 -15.58
C ALA A 52 -0.10 5.53 -15.82
N GLN A 53 -0.67 5.87 -16.99
CA GLN A 53 -2.01 5.43 -17.38
C GLN A 53 -2.12 3.89 -17.41
N ARG A 54 -1.01 3.20 -17.73
CA ARG A 54 -0.87 1.75 -17.65
C ARG A 54 0.45 1.41 -16.95
N SER A 55 0.46 1.48 -15.62
CA SER A 55 1.65 1.10 -14.86
C SER A 55 1.94 -0.41 -15.02
N PRO A 56 3.18 -0.81 -15.34
CA PRO A 56 3.55 -2.22 -15.49
C PRO A 56 3.75 -2.91 -14.13
N ARG A 57 3.72 -2.15 -13.02
CA ARG A 57 4.01 -2.63 -11.66
C ARG A 57 3.07 -3.77 -11.27
N ARG A 58 3.64 -4.84 -10.71
CA ARG A 58 2.91 -6.05 -10.29
C ARG A 58 3.08 -6.29 -8.79
N PHE A 59 2.70 -5.29 -7.99
CA PHE A 59 2.79 -5.41 -6.54
C PHE A 59 1.79 -6.43 -6.01
N GLN A 60 2.18 -7.13 -4.95
CA GLN A 60 1.35 -8.11 -4.27
C GLN A 60 1.09 -7.68 -2.84
N LEU A 61 -0.08 -8.01 -2.31
CA LEU A 61 -0.28 -8.04 -0.87
C LEU A 61 0.00 -9.45 -0.37
N ARG A 62 0.91 -9.56 0.59
CA ARG A 62 1.27 -10.82 1.23
C ARG A 62 1.10 -10.70 2.74
N SER A 63 0.96 -11.85 3.38
CA SER A 63 1.14 -12.00 4.82
C SER A 63 2.20 -13.06 5.10
N ARG A 64 2.83 -12.97 6.25
CA ARG A 64 3.71 -14.04 6.74
C ARG A 64 3.15 -14.52 8.08
N PRO A 65 2.78 -15.80 8.20
CA PRO A 65 2.37 -16.36 9.49
C PRO A 65 3.51 -16.24 10.50
N ASP A 66 3.16 -16.08 11.77
CA ASP A 66 4.15 -16.07 12.85
C ASP A 66 4.91 -17.41 12.87
N GLY A 67 6.25 -17.37 12.83
CA GLY A 67 7.12 -18.54 12.77
C GLY A 67 7.71 -18.86 11.39
N ALA A 68 8.06 -20.13 11.15
CA ALA A 68 8.82 -20.58 9.97
C ALA A 68 7.96 -20.87 8.72
N GLY A 69 6.73 -20.32 8.65
CA GLY A 69 5.83 -20.56 7.52
C GLY A 69 6.19 -19.74 6.28
N SER A 70 5.88 -20.27 5.09
CA SER A 70 6.08 -19.56 3.82
C SER A 70 5.13 -18.35 3.70
N PRO A 71 5.56 -17.23 3.10
CA PRO A 71 4.68 -16.08 2.85
C PRO A 71 3.45 -16.49 2.02
N LYS A 72 2.27 -16.09 2.48
CA LYS A 72 0.99 -16.29 1.78
C LYS A 72 0.71 -15.08 0.88
N VAL A 73 0.35 -15.33 -0.37
CA VAL A 73 -0.16 -14.28 -1.27
C VAL A 73 -1.65 -14.08 -0.97
N LEU A 74 -2.01 -12.88 -0.54
CA LEU A 74 -3.41 -12.50 -0.29
C LEU A 74 -4.02 -11.87 -1.54
N ILE A 75 -3.30 -10.93 -2.17
CA ILE A 75 -3.69 -10.32 -3.45
C ILE A 75 -2.53 -10.47 -4.41
N ARG A 76 -2.76 -11.22 -5.51
CA ARG A 76 -1.72 -11.52 -6.51
C ARG A 76 -1.32 -10.32 -7.36
N ARG A 77 -2.22 -9.34 -7.52
CA ARG A 77 -1.99 -8.08 -8.24
C ARG A 77 -2.79 -6.97 -7.59
N LEU A 78 -2.09 -6.08 -6.89
CA LEU A 78 -2.68 -4.87 -6.34
C LEU A 78 -3.04 -3.88 -7.46
N PRO A 79 -4.09 -3.08 -7.27
CA PRO A 79 -4.37 -1.94 -8.13
C PRO A 79 -3.18 -0.96 -8.13
N THR A 80 -3.02 -0.23 -9.22
CA THR A 80 -1.99 0.80 -9.39
C THR A 80 -2.61 2.18 -9.26
N ALA A 81 -1.85 3.16 -8.82
CA ALA A 81 -2.35 4.53 -8.76
C ALA A 81 -2.78 5.04 -10.15
N ALA A 82 -3.93 5.67 -10.19
CA ALA A 82 -4.39 6.50 -11.30
C ALA A 82 -4.34 7.97 -10.87
N ALA A 83 -4.22 8.90 -11.83
CA ALA A 83 -4.12 10.34 -11.55
C ALA A 83 -5.36 10.96 -10.88
N GLN A 84 -6.43 10.17 -10.68
CA GLN A 84 -7.73 10.62 -10.20
C GLN A 84 -7.81 10.75 -8.68
N LEU A 85 -6.95 10.06 -7.93
CA LEU A 85 -6.96 10.03 -6.45
C LEU A 85 -5.62 10.54 -5.91
N LEU A 86 -5.45 11.86 -5.94
CA LEU A 86 -4.27 12.54 -5.39
C LEU A 86 -4.65 13.28 -4.12
N ALA A 87 -3.90 13.01 -3.06
CA ALA A 87 -3.98 13.70 -1.78
C ALA A 87 -2.68 14.48 -1.51
N ARG A 88 -2.77 15.49 -0.65
CA ARG A 88 -1.61 16.16 -0.05
C ARG A 88 -1.51 15.71 1.40
N GLU A 89 -0.42 15.05 1.73
CA GLU A 89 -0.10 14.67 3.11
C GLU A 89 1.22 15.28 3.56
N THR A 90 1.40 15.47 4.85
CA THR A 90 2.71 15.78 5.43
C THR A 90 3.38 14.47 5.86
N ILE A 91 4.45 14.09 5.18
CA ILE A 91 5.24 12.89 5.49
C ILE A 91 6.63 13.37 5.93
N ASP A 92 7.09 12.95 7.11
CA ASP A 92 8.36 13.38 7.71
C ASP A 92 8.53 14.91 7.74
N GLY A 93 7.45 15.62 8.05
CA GLY A 93 7.42 17.09 8.09
C GLY A 93 7.38 17.79 6.73
N GLN A 94 7.32 17.04 5.61
CA GLN A 94 7.33 17.59 4.26
C GLN A 94 5.98 17.39 3.53
N PRO A 95 5.42 18.47 2.93
CA PRO A 95 4.26 18.35 2.06
C PRO A 95 4.56 17.45 0.86
N THR A 96 3.79 16.38 0.72
CA THR A 96 4.01 15.31 -0.26
C THR A 96 2.72 15.00 -1.00
N ILE A 97 2.81 14.90 -2.33
CA ILE A 97 1.71 14.38 -3.15
C ILE A 97 1.67 12.85 -2.99
N VAL A 98 0.54 12.38 -2.51
CA VAL A 98 0.24 10.96 -2.30
C VAL A 98 -0.81 10.53 -3.30
N SER A 99 -0.59 9.39 -3.94
CA SER A 99 -1.60 8.72 -4.73
C SER A 99 -2.21 7.63 -3.88
N GLU A 100 -3.45 7.85 -3.47
CA GLU A 100 -4.18 6.91 -2.64
C GLU A 100 -4.78 5.81 -3.50
N ILE A 101 -4.57 4.57 -3.07
CA ILE A 101 -5.01 3.37 -3.77
C ILE A 101 -5.84 2.56 -2.79
N HIS A 102 -7.13 2.52 -3.06
CA HIS A 102 -8.09 1.85 -2.21
C HIS A 102 -8.11 0.36 -2.48
N VAL A 103 -7.92 -0.44 -1.43
CA VAL A 103 -7.95 -1.90 -1.48
C VAL A 103 -8.99 -2.37 -0.48
N HIS A 104 -10.06 -2.91 -1.02
CA HIS A 104 -11.12 -3.55 -0.25
C HIS A 104 -10.88 -5.05 -0.21
N ARG A 105 -11.39 -5.69 0.84
CA ARG A 105 -11.45 -7.14 0.94
C ARG A 105 -12.73 -7.66 0.31
#